data_AF-A0AAU8NJD8-F1
#
_entry.id   AF-A0AAU8NJD8-F1
#
_cell.length_a   1.000
_cell.length_b   1.000
_cell.length_c   1.000
_cell.angle_alpha   90.00
_cell.angle_beta   90.00
_cell.angle_gamma   90.00
#
_symmetry.space_group_name_H-M   'P 1'
#
loop_
_entity.id
_entity.type
_entity.pdbx_description
1 polymer ?
#
loop_
_entity_poly.entity_id
_entity_poly.type
_entity_poly.pdbx_seq_one_letter_code
_entity_poly.pdbx_strand_id
1 'polypeptide(L)' 'MNRDESMAVLHDPSKYASEVRSDEATAKQLGITGAPFFVIDRKYAISGAQPTEVFLKLLTKHPNKYW' A
#
# COMPACT_ATOMS: atom_id res chain seq x y z
N MET A 1 13.67 13.00 4.55
CA MET A 1 13.07 14.30 4.25
C MET A 1 13.34 15.23 5.41
N ASN A 2 13.99 16.35 5.18
CA ASN A 2 14.13 17.41 6.19
C ASN A 2 12.95 18.41 6.10
N ARG A 3 12.94 19.40 6.99
CA ARG A 3 11.87 20.41 7.03
C ARG A 3 11.74 21.17 5.71
N ASP A 4 12.85 21.62 5.15
CA ASP A 4 12.88 22.46 3.96
C ASP A 4 12.41 21.68 2.73
N GLU A 5 12.86 20.43 2.59
CA GLU A 5 12.39 19.50 1.57
C GLU A 5 10.88 19.26 1.68
N SER A 6 10.36 19.11 2.91
CA SER A 6 8.92 18.92 3.13
C SER A 6 8.11 20.16 2.75
N MET A 7 8.58 21.35 3.14
CA MET A 7 7.92 22.61 2.81
C MET A 7 7.92 22.89 1.32
N ALA A 8 9.00 22.53 0.61
CA ALA A 8 9.06 22.65 -0.85
C ALA A 8 7.97 21.80 -1.53
N VAL A 9 7.74 20.58 -1.05
CA VAL A 9 6.66 19.72 -1.55
C VAL A 9 5.29 20.30 -1.22
N LEU A 10 5.08 20.79 0.01
CA LEU A 10 3.79 21.39 0.42
C LEU A 10 3.42 22.64 -0.39
N HIS A 11 4.40 23.37 -0.90
CA HIS A 11 4.20 24.56 -1.72
C HIS A 11 4.11 24.26 -3.23
N ASP A 12 4.41 23.04 -3.67
CA ASP A 12 4.28 22.61 -5.06
C ASP A 12 3.17 21.55 -5.20
N PRO A 13 1.95 21.97 -5.58
CA PRO A 13 0.81 21.05 -5.69
C PRO A 13 0.96 20.01 -6.79
N SER A 14 1.93 20.17 -7.71
CA SER A 14 2.21 19.20 -8.75
C SER A 14 3.19 18.11 -8.30
N LYS A 15 3.99 18.41 -7.27
CA LYS A 15 5.01 17.50 -6.77
C LYS A 15 4.37 16.23 -6.22
N TYR A 16 4.71 15.09 -6.82
CA TYR A 16 4.14 13.76 -6.54
C TYR A 16 2.64 13.57 -6.85
N ALA A 17 1.98 14.58 -7.42
CA ALA A 17 0.54 14.50 -7.67
C ALA A 17 0.20 13.40 -8.68
N SER A 18 1.02 13.22 -9.73
CA SER A 18 0.87 12.14 -10.71
C SER A 18 0.98 10.76 -10.09
N GLU A 19 1.96 10.58 -9.20
CA GLU A 19 2.25 9.32 -8.53
C GLU A 19 1.10 8.95 -7.59
N VAL A 20 0.61 9.92 -6.79
CA VAL A 20 -0.56 9.72 -5.93
C VAL A 20 -1.79 9.32 -6.75
N ARG A 21 -2.05 9.99 -7.88
CA ARG A 21 -3.19 9.67 -8.76
C ARG A 21 -3.04 8.31 -9.43
N SER A 22 -1.81 7.91 -9.76
CA SER A 22 -1.50 6.59 -10.32
C SER A 22 -1.77 5.46 -9.31
N ASP A 23 -1.39 5.66 -8.05
CA ASP A 23 -1.66 4.68 -6.98
C ASP A 23 -3.16 4.56 -6.70
N GLU A 24 -3.89 5.68 -6.64
CA GLU A 24 -5.36 5.69 -6.51
C GLU A 24 -6.05 4.98 -7.70
N ALA A 25 -5.57 5.21 -8.92
CA ALA A 25 -6.10 4.54 -10.12
C ALA A 25 -5.85 3.03 -10.08
N THR A 26 -4.66 2.61 -9.65
CA THR A 26 -4.31 1.20 -9.46
C THR A 26 -5.23 0.56 -8.42
N ALA A 27 -5.47 1.21 -7.28
CA ALA A 27 -6.39 0.73 -6.26
C ALA A 27 -7.81 0.54 -6.81
N LYS A 28 -8.32 1.51 -7.58
CA LYS A 28 -9.64 1.42 -8.24
C LYS A 28 -9.70 0.26 -9.23
N GLN A 29 -8.66 0.05 -10.04
CA GLN A 29 -8.59 -1.06 -10.99
C GLN A 29 -8.62 -2.43 -10.28
N LEU A 30 -8.05 -2.51 -9.09
CA LEU A 30 -8.10 -3.71 -8.23
C LEU A 30 -9.43 -3.85 -7.46
N GLY A 31 -10.39 -2.95 -7.65
CA GLY A 31 -11.68 -2.97 -6.95
C GLY A 31 -11.60 -2.54 -5.48
N ILE A 32 -10.52 -1.88 -5.07
CA ILE A 32 -10.33 -1.40 -3.70
C ILE A 32 -11.11 -0.09 -3.51
N THR A 33 -12.04 -0.08 -2.55
CA THR A 33 -12.91 1.07 -2.28
C THR A 33 -12.66 1.74 -0.93
N GLY A 34 -11.74 1.22 -0.13
CA GLY A 34 -11.46 1.74 1.22
C GLY A 34 -10.08 1.34 1.73
N ALA A 35 -9.56 2.14 2.65
CA ALA A 35 -8.27 1.94 3.32
C ALA A 35 -8.47 1.71 4.83
N PRO A 36 -7.55 1.00 5.51
CA PRO A 36 -6.36 0.35 4.95
C PRO A 36 -6.69 -0.92 4.17
N PHE A 37 -5.89 -1.21 3.13
CA PHE A 37 -5.99 -2.42 2.31
C PHE A 37 -4.57 -2.93 2.00
N PHE A 38 -4.37 -4.24 2.09
CA PHE A 38 -3.06 -4.84 1.89
C PHE A 38 -3.14 -5.92 0.82
N VAL A 39 -2.21 -5.90 -0.13
CA VAL A 39 -2.02 -6.94 -1.15
C VAL A 39 -0.70 -7.64 -0.85
N ILE A 40 -0.73 -8.95 -0.62
CA ILE A 40 0.45 -9.78 -0.33
C ILE A 40 0.71 -10.68 -1.54
N ASP A 41 1.91 -10.56 -2.11
CA ASP A 41 2.39 -11.36 -3.24
C ASP A 41 1.44 -11.37 -4.46
N ARG A 42 0.69 -10.27 -4.66
CA ARG A 42 -0.38 -10.14 -5.67
C ARG A 42 -1.42 -11.28 -5.66
N LYS A 43 -1.49 -12.06 -4.57
CA LYS A 43 -2.28 -13.28 -4.45
C LYS A 43 -3.29 -13.21 -3.31
N TYR A 44 -2.93 -12.56 -2.22
CA TYR A 44 -3.79 -12.42 -1.06
C TYR A 44 -4.12 -10.95 -0.81
N ALA A 45 -5.34 -10.69 -0.35
CA ALA A 45 -5.84 -9.37 -0.01
C ALA A 45 -6.37 -9.34 1.42
N ILE A 46 -6.07 -8.27 2.16
CA ILE A 46 -6.59 -8.00 3.50
C ILE A 46 -7.26 -6.63 3.47
N SER A 47 -8.56 -6.58 3.75
CA SER A 47 -9.33 -5.34 3.83
C SER A 47 -9.54 -4.92 5.28
N GLY A 48 -9.23 -3.66 5.59
CA GLY A 48 -9.37 -3.06 6.90
C GLY A 48 -8.20 -3.34 7.85
N ALA A 49 -8.25 -2.71 9.01
CA ALA A 49 -7.27 -2.88 10.08
C ALA A 49 -7.52 -4.20 10.82
N GLN A 50 -7.12 -5.31 10.21
CA GLN A 50 -7.27 -6.65 10.78
C GLN A 50 -6.30 -6.89 11.95
N PRO A 51 -6.60 -7.86 12.84
CA PRO A 51 -5.67 -8.30 13.87
C PRO A 51 -4.35 -8.83 13.29
N THR A 52 -3.26 -8.70 14.05
CA THR A 52 -1.91 -9.09 13.62
C THR A 52 -1.81 -10.58 13.29
N GLU A 53 -2.63 -11.43 13.91
CA GLU A 53 -2.69 -12.87 13.65
C GLU A 53 -3.10 -13.17 12.19
N VAL A 54 -3.96 -12.33 11.59
CA VAL A 54 -4.37 -12.46 10.19
C VAL A 54 -3.18 -12.23 9.26
N PHE A 55 -2.39 -11.18 9.54
CA PHE A 55 -1.17 -10.88 8.80
C PHE A 55 -0.12 -11.98 8.96
N LEU A 56 0.13 -12.42 10.19
CA LEU A 56 1.11 -13.47 10.48
C LEU A 56 0.77 -14.76 9.74
N LYS A 57 -0.52 -15.16 9.75
CA LYS A 57 -0.99 -16.34 9.02
C LYS A 57 -0.74 -16.24 7.52
N LEU A 58 -0.91 -15.05 6.92
CA LEU A 58 -0.72 -14.87 5.47
C LEU A 58 0.76 -14.75 5.08
N LEU A 59 1.56 -14.06 5.87
CA LEU A 59 3.00 -13.90 5.64
C LEU A 59 3.79 -15.20 5.84
N THR A 60 3.31 -16.08 6.72
CA THR A 60 3.94 -17.40 6.97
C THR A 60 3.37 -18.52 6.11
N LYS A 61 2.33 -18.24 5.31
CA LYS A 61 1.79 -19.20 4.36
C LYS A 61 2.74 -19.27 3.17
N HIS A 62 3.69 -20.22 3.25
CA HIS A 62 4.79 -20.53 2.34
C HIS A 62 6.16 -19.88 2.66
N PRO A 63 6.89 -20.29 3.72
CA PRO A 63 8.33 -20.44 3.56
C PRO A 63 8.51 -21.46 2.42
N ASN A 64 9.20 -21.09 1.36
CA ASN A 64 9.41 -21.97 0.22
C ASN A 64 9.89 -23.35 0.72
N LYS A 65 9.15 -24.41 0.40
CA LYS A 65 9.47 -25.79 0.82
C LYS A 65 10.53 -26.44 -0.09
N TYR A 66 11.24 -25.61 -0.88
CA TYR A 66 12.17 -26.03 -1.93
C TYR A 66 13.38 -25.08 -2.08
N TRP A 67 13.81 -24.40 -1.01
CA TRP A 67 15.25 -24.19 -0.77
C TRP A 67 15.59 -24.80 0.58
#